data_AF-A0A327NSJ0-F1
#
_entry.id   AF-A0A327NSJ0-F1
#
_cell.length_a   1.000
_cell.length_b   1.000
_cell.length_c   1.000
_cell.angle_alpha   90.00
_cell.angle_beta   90.00
_cell.angle_gamma   90.00
#
_symmetry.space_group_name_H-M   'P 1'
#
loop_
_entity.id
_entity.type
_entity.pdbx_description
1 polymer ?
#
loop_
_entity_poly.entity_id
_entity_poly.type
_entity_poly.pdbx_seq_one_letter_code
_entity_poly.pdbx_strand_id
1 'polypeptide(L)' 'MKSGVFIEAGGKASLGFSVTRTSANSGSTSSITVNVADDRTMTYDSNLSNNIYARIISGL' A
#
# COMPACT_ATOMS: atom_id res chain seq x y z
N MET A 1 -1.34 -5.18 -11.61
CA MET A 1 -1.22 -6.63 -11.87
C MET A 1 -1.70 -6.90 -13.29
N LYS A 2 -1.10 -7.84 -14.02
CA LYS A 2 -1.63 -8.23 -15.34
C LYS A 2 -3.00 -8.89 -15.15
N SER A 3 -3.89 -8.76 -16.13
CA SER A 3 -5.18 -9.44 -16.11
C SER A 3 -4.97 -10.96 -15.96
N GLY A 4 -5.78 -11.61 -15.11
CA GLY A 4 -5.70 -13.05 -14.84
C GLY A 4 -4.72 -13.47 -13.72
N VAL A 5 -4.07 -12.53 -13.04
CA VAL A 5 -3.27 -12.84 -11.84
C VAL A 5 -4.18 -12.90 -10.61
N PHE A 6 -4.11 -14.00 -9.87
CA PHE A 6 -4.88 -14.25 -8.65
C PHE A 6 -3.93 -14.58 -7.50
N ILE A 7 -4.32 -14.21 -6.28
CA ILE A 7 -3.64 -14.60 -5.04
C ILE A 7 -4.53 -15.64 -4.37
N GLU A 8 -4.04 -16.87 -4.24
CA GLU A 8 -4.81 -17.95 -3.61
C GLU A 8 -5.09 -17.67 -2.12
N ALA A 9 -6.08 -18.37 -1.57
CA ALA A 9 -6.45 -18.24 -0.16
C ALA A 9 -5.25 -18.54 0.75
N GLY A 10 -4.94 -17.62 1.68
CA GLY A 10 -3.74 -17.70 2.53
C GLY A 10 -2.42 -17.39 1.82
N GLY A 11 -2.46 -17.15 0.51
CA GLY A 11 -1.32 -16.74 -0.30
C GLY A 11 -0.89 -15.30 -0.02
N LYS A 12 0.34 -14.98 -0.42
CA LYS A 12 0.91 -13.63 -0.31
C LYS A 12 1.55 -13.26 -1.63
N ALA A 13 1.32 -12.03 -2.09
CA ALA A 13 2.04 -11.47 -3.23
C ALA A 13 2.84 -10.24 -2.79
N SER A 14 3.99 -10.01 -3.44
CA SER A 14 4.80 -8.82 -3.23
C SER A 14 4.74 -7.94 -4.46
N LEU A 15 4.35 -6.68 -4.28
CA LEU A 15 4.38 -5.66 -5.32
C LEU A 15 5.46 -4.65 -4.98
N GLY A 16 6.57 -4.69 -5.72
CA GLY A 16 7.66 -3.73 -5.58
C GLY A 16 7.41 -2.47 -6.41
N PHE A 17 7.65 -1.30 -5.82
CA PHE A 17 7.72 -0.02 -6.51
C PHE A 17 8.91 0.78 -5.98
N SER A 18 9.44 1.68 -6.81
CA SER A 18 10.45 2.65 -6.40
C SER A 18 9.85 4.04 -6.48
N VAL A 19 10.07 4.86 -5.45
CA VAL A 19 9.63 6.25 -5.39
C VAL A 19 10.82 7.10 -4.99
N THR A 20 11.09 8.13 -5.79
CA THR A 20 12.12 9.13 -5.49
C THR A 20 11.45 10.40 -5.02
N ARG A 21 11.78 10.84 -3.81
CA ARG A 21 11.41 12.17 -3.31
C ARG A 21 12.39 13.18 -3.90
N THR A 22 11.89 14.15 -4.67
CA THR A 22 12.73 15.12 -5.39
C THR A 22 13.04 16.38 -4.58
N SER A 23 12.32 16.63 -3.49
CA SER A 23 12.57 17.75 -2.59
C SER A 23 12.38 17.35 -1.12
N ALA A 24 13.33 17.75 -0.28
CA ALA A 24 13.28 17.62 1.17
C ALA A 24 13.93 18.84 1.79
N ASN A 25 13.17 19.61 2.57
CA ASN A 25 13.72 20.69 3.39
C ASN A 25 13.87 20.21 4.84
N SER A 26 14.72 20.88 5.62
CA SER A 26 14.83 20.58 7.05
C SER A 26 13.46 20.62 7.73
N GLY A 27 13.16 19.58 8.51
CA GLY A 27 11.86 19.43 9.17
C GLY A 27 10.70 18.96 8.27
N SER A 28 10.91 18.73 6.97
CA SER A 28 9.85 18.26 6.08
C SER A 28 9.58 16.78 6.25
N THR A 29 8.30 16.43 6.43
CA THR A 29 7.80 15.05 6.41
C THR A 29 7.01 14.77 5.14
N SER A 30 7.07 13.54 4.65
CA SER A 30 6.16 13.02 3.63
C SER A 30 5.51 11.73 4.13
N SER A 31 4.46 11.27 3.47
CA SER A 31 3.79 10.02 3.84
C SER A 31 3.62 9.11 2.64
N ILE A 32 3.80 7.81 2.85
CA ILE A 32 3.38 6.76 1.91
C ILE A 32 2.18 6.07 2.53
N THR A 33 1.08 6.02 1.79
CA THR A 33 -0.13 5.29 2.16
C THR A 33 -0.44 4.28 1.06
N VAL A 34 -0.59 3.02 1.44
CA VAL A 34 -0.96 1.90 0.58
C VAL A 34 -2.34 1.44 1.00
N ASN A 35 -3.31 1.52 0.10
CA ASN A 35 -4.66 1.00 0.29
C ASN A 35 -4.82 -0.25 -0.57
N VAL A 36 -5.09 -1.39 0.07
CA VAL A 36 -5.39 -2.65 -0.63
C VAL A 36 -6.92 -2.84 -0.63
N ALA A 37 -7.53 -2.87 -1.81
CA ALA A 37 -8.98 -3.00 -1.96
C ALA A 37 -9.32 -4.05 -3.02
N ASP A 38 -8.80 -5.26 -2.85
CA ASP A 38 -8.99 -6.37 -3.79
C ASP A 38 -10.35 -7.07 -3.59
N ASP A 39 -10.97 -6.92 -2.40
CA ASP A 39 -12.29 -7.45 -2.10
C ASP A 39 -13.35 -6.35 -2.10
N ARG A 40 -13.80 -5.97 -3.30
CA ARG A 40 -14.87 -4.98 -3.48
C ARG A 40 -16.22 -5.42 -2.92
N THR A 41 -16.41 -6.72 -2.71
CA THR A 41 -17.65 -7.30 -2.17
C THR A 41 -17.66 -7.40 -0.66
N MET A 42 -16.51 -7.14 0.00
CA MET A 42 -16.34 -7.25 1.46
C MET A 42 -16.68 -8.65 2.01
N THR A 43 -16.50 -9.68 1.19
CA THR A 43 -16.84 -11.07 1.54
C THR A 43 -15.84 -11.66 2.54
N TYR A 44 -14.57 -11.26 2.45
CA TYR A 44 -13.48 -11.77 3.28
C TYR A 44 -13.06 -10.78 4.39
N ASP A 45 -13.05 -9.48 4.10
CA ASP A 45 -12.79 -8.44 5.10
C ASP A 45 -13.76 -7.27 4.94
N SER A 46 -14.65 -7.12 5.94
CA SER A 46 -15.64 -6.06 5.98
C SER A 46 -15.12 -4.76 6.60
N ASN A 47 -13.90 -4.76 7.16
CA ASN A 47 -13.27 -3.57 7.71
C ASN A 47 -12.08 -3.14 6.84
N LEU A 48 -12.37 -2.29 5.85
CA LEU A 48 -11.36 -1.81 4.89
C LEU A 48 -10.19 -1.07 5.54
N SER A 49 -10.33 -0.53 6.76
CA SER A 49 -9.23 0.11 7.48
C SER A 49 -8.10 -0.87 7.84
N ASN A 50 -8.39 -2.17 7.94
CA ASN A 50 -7.35 -3.20 8.15
C ASN A 50 -6.42 -3.36 6.94
N ASN A 51 -6.84 -2.87 5.77
CA ASN A 51 -6.11 -3.00 4.51
C ASN A 51 -5.33 -1.73 4.12
N ILE A 52 -5.16 -0.81 5.09
CA ILE A 52 -4.43 0.43 4.91
C ILE A 52 -3.10 0.33 5.67
N TYR A 53 -2.00 0.45 4.94
CA TYR A 53 -0.67 0.63 5.52
C TYR A 53 -0.18 2.06 5.28
N ALA A 54 0.18 2.78 6.35
CA ALA A 54 0.71 4.13 6.25
C ALA A 54 2.05 4.26 6.96
N ARG A 55 2.97 5.00 6.37
CA ARG A 55 4.29 5.29 6.94
C ARG A 55 4.68 6.74 6.69
N ILE A 56 5.14 7.40 7.74
CA ILE A 56 5.79 8.71 7.64
C ILE A 56 7.24 8.50 7.20
N ILE A 57 7.65 9.25 6.19
CA ILE A 57 9.01 9.37 5.70
C ILE A 57 9.55 10.69 6.23
N SER A 58 10.37 10.60 7.27
CA SER A 58 11.08 11.71 7.89
C SER A 58 12.57 11.58 7.58
N GLY A 59 13.14 12.61 6.98
CA GLY A 59 14.56 12.65 6.62
C GLY A 59 14.83 13.82 5.69
N LEU A 60 16.00 14.44 5.88
CA LEU A 60 16.73 15.19 4.87
C LEU A 60 17.67 14.22 4.17
#